data_AF-A0A8K0KM75-F1
#
_entry.id   AF-A0A8K0KM75-F1
#
_cell.length_a   1.000
_cell.length_b   1.000
_cell.length_c   1.000
_cell.angle_alpha   90.00
_cell.angle_beta   90.00
_cell.angle_gamma   90.00
#
_symmetry.space_group_name_H-M   'P 1'
#
loop_
_entity.id
_entity.type
_entity.pdbx_description
1 polymer ?
#
loop_
_entity_poly.entity_id
_entity_poly.type
_entity_poly.pdbx_seq_one_letter_code
_entity_poly.pdbx_strand_id
1 'polypeptide(L)' 'MMRSGTTLDSSVSGKYVSGDGTTLTEVGRLIPIDDGTDQVLVKEGSYTFTAPEGKTYTVNYVADKDGFRASGDHIPRA' A
#
# COMPACT_ATOMS: atom_id res chain seq x y z
N MET A 1 -11.79 -8.34 33.92
CA MET A 1 -11.28 -9.35 32.96
C MET A 1 -11.80 -9.00 31.57
N MET A 2 -10.99 -8.41 30.67
CA MET A 2 -11.19 -8.49 29.22
C MET A 2 -9.81 -8.48 28.57
N ARG A 3 -9.41 -9.65 28.07
CA ARG A 3 -8.14 -9.88 27.38
C ARG A 3 -8.31 -9.40 25.95
N SER A 4 -7.93 -8.17 25.65
CA SER A 4 -7.52 -7.85 24.29
C SER A 4 -6.12 -8.40 24.13
N GLY A 5 -6.03 -9.59 23.55
CA GLY A 5 -4.81 -10.02 22.90
C GLY A 5 -4.60 -9.10 21.71
N THR A 6 -4.06 -7.91 21.97
CA THR A 6 -3.49 -7.08 20.92
C THR A 6 -2.22 -7.82 20.52
N THR A 7 -2.34 -8.79 19.60
CA THR A 7 -1.26 -8.95 18.63
C THR A 7 -0.96 -7.54 18.17
N LEU A 8 0.26 -7.09 18.46
CA LEU A 8 0.82 -5.84 17.99
C LEU A 8 0.76 -5.94 16.46
N ASP A 9 -0.40 -5.65 15.89
CA ASP A 9 -0.66 -5.85 14.47
C ASP A 9 0.13 -4.74 13.82
N SER A 10 1.33 -5.09 13.36
CA SER A 10 2.30 -4.16 12.83
C SER A 10 1.86 -3.57 11.48
N SER A 11 0.55 -3.48 11.24
CA SER A 11 -0.09 -3.02 10.02
C SER A 11 -0.74 -1.66 10.24
N VAL A 12 -0.41 -0.69 9.38
CA VAL A 12 -1.00 0.64 9.33
C VAL A 12 -1.68 0.80 7.98
N SER A 13 -3.00 0.91 7.97
CA SER A 13 -3.76 1.23 6.75
C SER A 13 -4.21 2.69 6.74
N GLY A 14 -3.92 3.41 5.67
CA GLY A 14 -4.39 4.76 5.40
C GLY A 14 -5.25 4.81 4.14
N LYS A 15 -6.35 5.58 4.18
CA LYS A 15 -7.13 5.92 2.99
C LYS A 15 -7.22 7.43 2.89
N TYR A 16 -6.89 7.95 1.72
CA TYR A 16 -6.92 9.36 1.38
C TYR A 16 -7.80 9.55 0.16
N VAL A 17 -8.60 10.61 0.15
CA VAL A 17 -9.42 11.01 -1.00
C VAL A 17 -9.10 12.47 -1.28
N SER A 18 -8.57 12.76 -2.47
CA SER A 18 -8.33 14.12 -2.94
C SER A 18 -9.66 14.78 -3.34
N GLY A 19 -9.71 16.11 -3.29
CA GLY A 19 -10.86 16.90 -3.75
C GLY A 19 -11.24 16.61 -5.22
N ASP A 20 -10.29 16.16 -6.02
CA ASP A 20 -10.47 15.77 -7.43
C ASP A 20 -11.06 14.37 -7.62
N GLY A 21 -11.47 13.69 -6.54
CA GLY A 21 -12.03 12.33 -6.57
C GLY A 21 -10.98 11.21 -6.60
N THR A 22 -9.69 11.56 -6.67
CA THR A 22 -8.59 10.61 -6.58
C THR A 22 -8.58 9.91 -5.23
N THR A 23 -8.67 8.59 -5.21
CA THR A 23 -8.61 7.79 -3.99
C THR A 23 -7.26 7.09 -3.88
N LEU A 24 -6.55 7.30 -2.79
CA LEU A 24 -5.33 6.59 -2.44
C LEU A 24 -5.59 5.70 -1.24
N THR A 25 -5.14 4.45 -1.33
CA THR A 25 -5.13 3.48 -0.24
C THR A 25 -3.69 3.03 -0.06
N GLU A 26 -3.25 2.96 1.18
CA GLU A 26 -1.93 2.45 1.56
C GLU A 26 -2.12 1.52 2.76
N VAL A 27 -1.41 0.40 2.77
CA VAL A 27 -1.27 -0.50 3.90
C VAL A 27 0.22 -0.76 4.06
N GLY A 28 0.79 -0.28 5.16
CA GLY A 28 2.11 -0.67 5.63
C GLY A 28 1.99 -1.86 6.56
N ARG A 29 2.88 -2.84 6.48
CA ARG A 29 3.02 -3.94 7.45
C ARG A 29 4.48 -4.23 7.72
N LEU A 30 4.85 -4.46 8.97
CA LEU A 30 6.19 -4.99 9.31
C LEU A 30 6.18 -6.51 9.19
N ILE A 31 7.03 -7.04 8.32
CA ILE A 31 7.20 -8.47 8.11
C ILE A 31 8.54 -8.87 8.74
N PRO A 32 8.58 -9.84 9.67
CA PRO A 32 9.85 -10.39 10.14
C PRO A 32 10.57 -11.11 8.98
N ILE A 33 11.87 -10.86 8.85
CA ILE A 33 12.75 -11.58 7.91
C ILE A 33 13.54 -12.66 8.65
N ASP A 34 14.13 -13.59 7.89
CA ASP A 34 14.54 -14.97 8.24
C ASP A 34 14.99 -15.29 9.69
N ASP A 35 15.65 -14.38 10.42
CA ASP A 35 16.12 -14.62 11.80
C ASP A 35 15.22 -14.01 12.90
N GLY A 36 14.12 -13.33 12.55
CA GLY A 36 13.22 -12.67 13.51
C GLY A 36 13.86 -11.51 14.30
N THR A 37 15.14 -11.23 14.08
CA THR A 37 15.89 -10.10 14.62
C THR A 37 15.63 -8.81 13.85
N ASP A 38 15.34 -8.92 12.55
CA ASP A 38 15.08 -7.80 11.67
C ASP A 38 13.64 -7.82 11.14
N GLN A 39 13.10 -6.62 10.92
CA GLN A 39 11.76 -6.40 10.38
C GLN A 39 11.86 -5.53 9.14
N VAL A 40 11.23 -5.97 8.06
CA VAL A 40 11.10 -5.17 6.83
C VAL A 40 9.73 -4.50 6.85
N LEU A 41 9.71 -3.19 6.73
CA LEU A 41 8.49 -2.45 6.45
C LEU A 41 8.11 -2.66 4.98
N VAL A 42 7.00 -3.35 4.75
CA VAL A 42 6.40 -3.51 3.43
C VAL A 42 5.20 -2.57 3.35
N LYS A 43 5.23 -1.64 2.40
CA LYS A 43 4.11 -0.74 2.10
C LYS A 43 3.51 -1.10 0.76
N GLU A 44 2.26 -1.51 0.76
CA GLU A 44 1.49 -1.82 -0.44
C GLU A 44 0.35 -0.83 -0.53
N GLY A 45 0.07 -0.29 -1.70
CA GLY A 45 -1.02 0.64 -1.86
C GLY A 45 -1.56 0.67 -3.27
N SER A 46 -2.69 1.34 -3.41
CA SER A 46 -3.24 1.65 -4.71
C SER A 46 -3.75 3.09 -4.75
N TYR A 47 -3.44 3.81 -5.82
CA TYR A 47 -4.06 5.09 -6.10
C TYR A 47 -4.90 5.00 -7.37
N THR A 48 -6.10 5.54 -7.28
CA THR A 48 -7.12 5.55 -8.31
C THR A 48 -7.42 7.00 -8.65
N PHE A 49 -7.22 7.42 -9.89
CA PHE A 49 -7.52 8.78 -10.34
C PHE A 49 -8.34 8.77 -11.62
N THR A 50 -9.16 9.80 -11.81
CA THR A 50 -9.93 9.99 -13.03
C THR A 50 -9.16 10.93 -13.94
N ALA A 51 -8.81 10.46 -15.14
CA ALA A 51 -8.17 11.27 -16.16
C ALA A 51 -9.16 12.26 -16.80
N PRO A 52 -8.67 13.34 -17.43
CA PRO A 52 -9.52 14.34 -18.09
C PRO A 52 -10.42 13.78 -19.22
N GLU A 53 -10.09 12.59 -19.72
CA GLU A 53 -10.85 11.81 -20.70
C GLU A 53 -11.99 10.97 -20.09
N GLY A 54 -12.22 11.08 -18.77
CA GLY A 54 -13.30 10.38 -18.04
C GLY A 54 -12.98 8.93 -17.69
N LYS A 55 -11.79 8.43 -18.05
CA LYS A 55 -11.33 7.10 -17.66
C LYS A 55 -10.70 7.13 -16.27
N THR A 56 -11.09 6.16 -15.45
CA THR A 56 -10.46 5.93 -14.15
C THR A 56 -9.26 5.00 -14.33
N TYR A 57 -8.12 5.40 -13.80
CA TYR A 57 -6.89 4.62 -13.81
C TYR A 57 -6.54 4.22 -12.38
N THR A 58 -6.17 2.95 -12.22
CA THR A 58 -5.69 2.41 -10.96
C THR A 58 -4.22 2.05 -11.09
N VAL A 59 -3.43 2.46 -10.11
CA VAL A 59 -2.02 2.10 -9.97
C VAL A 59 -1.83 1.46 -8.63
N ASN A 60 -1.30 0.25 -8.66
CA ASN A 60 -0.90 -0.51 -7.49
C ASN A 60 0.61 -0.36 -7.33
N TYR A 61 1.08 -0.14 -6.11
CA TYR A 61 2.50 -0.07 -5.82
C TYR A 61 2.82 -0.93 -4.60
N VAL A 62 4.03 -1.45 -4.60
CA VAL A 62 4.61 -2.25 -3.53
C VAL A 62 6.01 -1.70 -3.26
N ALA A 63 6.26 -1.30 -2.03
CA ALA A 63 7.54 -0.87 -1.52
C ALA A 63 7.99 -1.83 -0.42
N ASP A 64 9.06 -2.55 -0.66
CA ASP A 64 9.60 -3.55 0.27
C ASP A 64 11.15 -3.52 0.21
N LYS A 65 11.79 -4.54 0.78
CA LYS A 65 13.26 -4.66 0.78
C LYS A 65 13.89 -4.63 -0.63
N ASP A 66 13.15 -5.03 -1.66
CA ASP A 66 13.63 -5.04 -3.04
C ASP A 66 13.42 -3.68 -3.76
N GLY A 67 12.87 -2.68 -3.06
CA GLY A 67 12.62 -1.33 -3.57
C GLY A 67 11.15 -1.04 -3.88
N PHE A 68 10.92 0.04 -4.63
CA PHE A 68 9.58 0.50 -5.04
C PHE A 68 9.21 -0.04 -6.42
N ARG A 69 8.07 -0.73 -6.51
CA ARG A 69 7.54 -1.35 -7.72
C ARG A 69 6.10 -0.90 -7.94
N ALA A 70 5.83 -0.19 -9.02
CA ALA A 70 4.47 0.21 -9.39
C ALA A 70 3.99 -0.58 -10.61
N SER A 71 2.71 -0.90 -10.63
CA SER A 71 2.00 -1.61 -11.69
C SER A 71 0.62 -0.99 -11.90
N GLY A 72 0.18 -0.87 -13.14
CA GLY A 72 -1.13 -0.33 -13.46
C GLY A 72 -1.39 -0.46 -14.95
N ASP A 73 -2.65 -0.40 -15.36
CA ASP A 73 -3.06 -0.54 -16.77
C ASP A 73 -2.39 0.47 -17.72
N HIS A 74 -1.90 1.59 -17.19
CA HIS A 74 -1.19 2.62 -17.98
C HIS A 74 0.32 2.65 -17.76
N ILE A 75 0.88 1.76 -16.93
CA ILE A 75 2.32 1.68 -16.72
C ILE A 75 2.87 0.69 -17.75
N PRO A 76 3.66 1.15 -18.75
CA PRO A 76 4.24 0.24 -19.73
C PRO A 76 5.13 -0.76 -19.00
N ARG A 77 4.75 -2.03 -19.06
CA ARG A 77 5.60 -3.12 -18.60
C ARG A 77 6.65 -3.33 -19.69
N ALA A 78 7.90 -2.98 -19.38
CA ALA A 78 9.04 -3.34 -20.22
C ALA A 78 9.25 -4.87 -20.21
#